data_AF-A0A7C0TV70-F1
#
_entry.id   AF-A0A7C0TV70-F1
#
_cell.length_a   1.000
_cell.length_b   1.000
_cell.length_c   1.000
_cell.angle_alpha   90.00
_cell.angle_beta   90.00
_cell.angle_gamma   90.00
#
_symmetry.space_group_name_H-M   'P 1'
#
loop_
_entity.id
_entity.type
_entity.pdbx_description
1 polymer ?
#
loop_
_entity_poly.entity_id
_entity_poly.type
_entity_poly.pdbx_seq_one_letter_code
_entity_poly.pdbx_strand_id
1 'polypeptide(L)'
;MNSRKCLWQMGGMILVMLLLVGCGAPAATPASEAPAATPSLESSSPTPVPSTPAPELPTATPTPVPPTATSPLPTDTPLPTNTPLPPTDTPVPTNTPLPPTKTSPSPTPTSMPFELTSGAFEAEQPIPVRHACHGENLSPPLAWNQPPPGTESFVLVMEDPDAVGVVGFVWDHWLLFNVAADVRALSEGIPQDAELPDGSRQGQNSFNQLGYGGP
;
A
#
# COMPACT_ATOMS: atom_id res chain seq x y z
N MET A 1 -26.93 18.41 22.11
CA MET A 1 -26.53 16.99 22.10
C MET A 1 -25.00 16.91 22.19
N ASN A 2 -24.49 16.18 23.20
CA ASN A 2 -23.12 15.68 23.43
C ASN A 2 -21.92 16.26 22.63
N SER A 3 -21.38 17.41 23.05
CA SER A 3 -20.08 17.96 22.60
C SER A 3 -18.87 17.44 23.39
N ARG A 4 -18.92 16.20 23.91
CA ARG A 4 -17.84 15.64 24.77
C ARG A 4 -16.78 14.82 24.03
N LYS A 5 -16.77 14.80 22.69
CA LYS A 5 -16.07 13.74 21.94
C LYS A 5 -14.68 14.03 21.37
N CYS A 6 -14.18 15.26 21.27
CA CYS A 6 -12.83 15.44 20.71
C CYS A 6 -11.95 16.46 21.45
N LEU A 7 -12.09 16.53 22.78
CA LEU A 7 -11.14 17.26 23.63
C LEU A 7 -9.81 16.48 23.78
N TRP A 8 -9.38 15.74 22.76
CA TRP A 8 -8.21 14.88 22.75
C TRP A 8 -7.10 15.54 21.97
N GLN A 9 -6.48 16.51 22.61
CA GLN A 9 -5.21 17.05 22.14
C GLN A 9 -4.25 16.95 23.30
N MET A 10 -3.31 16.00 23.24
CA MET A 10 -1.90 16.12 23.62
C MET A 10 -1.15 14.83 23.29
N GLY A 11 -0.64 14.73 22.04
CA GLY A 11 0.74 14.29 21.83
C GLY A 11 1.11 12.80 21.87
N GLY A 12 0.23 11.86 21.49
CA GLY A 12 0.61 10.44 21.46
C GLY A 12 0.10 9.59 20.30
N MET A 13 -0.37 10.16 19.18
CA MET A 13 -0.71 9.33 18.01
C MET A 13 0.53 8.63 17.47
N ILE A 14 0.47 7.30 17.42
CA ILE A 14 1.50 6.45 16.85
C ILE A 14 1.06 6.07 15.44
N LEU A 15 1.92 6.37 14.47
CA LEU A 15 1.77 5.90 13.11
C LEU A 15 2.71 4.73 12.88
N VAL A 16 2.14 3.54 12.66
CA VAL A 16 2.90 2.32 12.40
C VAL A 16 2.70 1.94 10.94
N MET A 17 3.79 1.90 10.19
CA MET A 17 3.81 1.33 8.84
C MET A 17 4.53 -0.01 8.86
N LEU A 18 3.76 -1.07 8.63
CA LEU A 18 4.22 -2.45 8.61
C LEU A 18 4.58 -2.85 7.17
N LEU A 19 5.71 -3.54 7.04
CA LEU A 19 6.23 -4.06 5.79
C LEU A 19 5.92 -5.55 5.71
N LEU A 20 5.19 -5.98 4.69
CA LEU A 20 5.01 -7.41 4.40
C LEU A 20 6.14 -7.83 3.47
N VAL A 21 7.11 -8.57 4.01
CA VAL A 21 8.26 -9.09 3.28
C VAL A 21 7.98 -10.54 2.87
N GLY A 22 7.94 -10.80 1.58
CA GLY A 22 7.83 -12.14 1.03
C GLY A 22 9.15 -12.88 1.14
N CYS A 23 9.11 -14.12 1.61
CA CYS A 23 10.26 -15.02 1.51
C CYS A 23 10.31 -15.61 0.09
N GLY A 24 10.81 -14.86 -0.91
CA GLY A 24 10.84 -15.39 -2.28
C GLY A 24 11.40 -14.49 -3.39
N ALA A 25 12.62 -14.84 -3.83
CA ALA A 25 13.30 -14.51 -5.09
C ALA A 25 13.69 -13.04 -5.38
N PRO A 26 14.91 -12.80 -5.94
CA PRO A 26 15.37 -11.45 -6.27
C PRO A 26 14.52 -10.85 -7.39
N ALA A 27 13.95 -9.67 -7.11
CA ALA A 27 13.17 -8.89 -8.06
C ALA A 27 13.99 -8.61 -9.33
N ALA A 28 13.43 -9.02 -10.47
CA ALA A 28 13.92 -8.61 -11.78
C ALA A 28 13.77 -7.09 -11.92
N THR A 29 14.88 -6.44 -12.26
CA THR A 29 14.99 -5.02 -12.58
C THR A 29 13.97 -4.62 -13.66
N PRO A 30 13.06 -3.66 -13.42
CA PRO A 30 12.40 -2.99 -14.54
C PRO A 30 13.36 -1.96 -15.15
N ALA A 31 13.51 -2.06 -16.47
CA ALA A 31 14.34 -1.19 -17.29
C ALA A 31 13.83 0.26 -17.32
N SER A 32 14.81 1.17 -17.41
CA SER A 32 14.73 2.56 -17.86
C SER A 32 13.72 2.77 -19.01
N GLU A 33 12.95 3.86 -18.98
CA GLU A 33 13.13 5.03 -19.87
C GLU A 33 11.81 5.83 -20.15
N ALA A 34 11.71 7.03 -19.54
CA ALA A 34 11.30 8.37 -20.08
C ALA A 34 9.98 8.58 -20.91
N PRO A 35 9.55 9.84 -21.17
CA PRO A 35 9.67 11.11 -20.42
C PRO A 35 8.32 11.83 -20.20
N ALA A 36 8.41 12.94 -19.46
CA ALA A 36 7.38 13.90 -19.12
C ALA A 36 6.48 14.37 -20.28
N ALA A 37 5.18 14.40 -20.02
CA ALA A 37 4.21 15.23 -20.74
C ALA A 37 3.47 16.12 -19.73
N THR A 38 3.75 17.42 -19.81
CA THR A 38 2.93 18.48 -19.21
C THR A 38 1.66 18.64 -20.04
N PRO A 39 0.50 18.88 -19.40
CA PRO A 39 -0.49 19.74 -20.02
C PRO A 39 -0.91 20.90 -19.11
N SER A 40 -1.19 22.00 -19.81
CA SER A 40 -1.53 23.34 -19.34
C SER A 40 -2.75 23.42 -18.45
N LEU A 41 -2.69 24.35 -17.51
CA LEU A 41 -3.83 24.86 -16.74
C LEU A 41 -4.78 25.62 -17.67
N GLU A 42 -6.01 25.12 -17.85
CA GLU A 42 -7.11 25.91 -18.39
C GLU A 42 -8.22 26.03 -17.34
N SER A 43 -8.33 27.25 -16.83
CA SER A 43 -9.37 27.70 -15.90
C SER A 43 -10.69 27.80 -16.65
N SER A 44 -11.71 27.08 -16.21
CA SER A 44 -13.08 27.26 -16.67
C SER A 44 -14.04 27.06 -15.50
N SER A 45 -14.59 28.18 -15.04
CA SER A 45 -15.66 28.24 -14.03
C SER A 45 -16.95 27.61 -14.57
N PRO A 46 -17.66 26.76 -13.81
CA PRO A 46 -19.03 26.40 -14.13
C PRO A 46 -20.05 27.34 -13.47
N THR A 47 -20.92 27.92 -14.30
CA THR A 47 -22.20 28.57 -13.97
C THR A 47 -23.15 27.68 -13.15
N PRO A 48 -24.06 28.24 -12.34
CA PRO A 48 -25.02 27.47 -11.56
C PRO A 48 -26.11 26.85 -12.46
N VAL A 49 -26.31 25.53 -12.32
CA VAL A 49 -27.41 24.74 -12.91
C VAL A 49 -28.69 24.86 -12.07
N PRO A 50 -29.88 24.97 -12.69
CA PRO A 50 -31.16 24.93 -11.98
C PRO A 50 -31.52 23.51 -11.52
N SER A 51 -32.13 23.44 -10.33
CA SER A 51 -32.59 22.22 -9.67
C SER A 51 -33.61 21.45 -10.50
N THR A 52 -33.26 20.22 -10.89
CA THR A 52 -34.17 19.24 -11.49
C THR A 52 -34.77 18.38 -10.37
N PRO A 53 -36.10 18.15 -10.32
CA PRO A 53 -36.71 17.26 -9.34
C PRO A 53 -36.35 15.79 -9.59
N ALA A 54 -36.24 15.03 -8.50
CA ALA A 54 -35.83 13.63 -8.48
C ALA A 54 -36.80 12.70 -9.27
N PRO A 55 -36.29 11.72 -10.04
CA PRO A 55 -37.12 10.66 -10.60
C PRO A 55 -37.46 9.60 -9.54
N GLU A 56 -38.72 9.15 -9.54
CA GLU A 56 -39.23 8.06 -8.71
C GLU A 56 -38.49 6.73 -8.96
N LEU A 57 -38.24 6.00 -7.86
CA LEU A 57 -37.60 4.68 -7.83
C LEU A 57 -38.45 3.62 -8.58
N PRO A 58 -37.93 2.91 -9.59
CA PRO A 58 -38.55 1.67 -10.04
C PRO A 58 -38.22 0.51 -9.10
N THR A 59 -39.25 -0.25 -8.73
CA THR A 59 -39.21 -1.46 -7.91
C THR A 59 -38.37 -2.56 -8.59
N ALA A 60 -37.29 -3.00 -7.95
CA ALA A 60 -36.46 -4.10 -8.44
C ALA A 60 -37.18 -5.45 -8.27
N THR A 61 -37.41 -6.13 -9.39
CA THR A 61 -37.84 -7.53 -9.46
C THR A 61 -36.60 -8.44 -9.38
N PRO A 62 -36.60 -9.56 -8.63
CA PRO A 62 -35.45 -10.46 -8.58
C PRO A 62 -35.30 -11.26 -9.89
N THR A 63 -34.15 -11.13 -10.54
CA THR A 63 -33.74 -11.93 -11.70
C THR A 63 -33.25 -13.31 -11.26
N PRO A 64 -33.70 -14.42 -11.88
CA PRO A 64 -33.18 -15.76 -11.59
C PRO A 64 -31.78 -15.98 -12.18
N VAL A 65 -30.89 -16.57 -11.39
CA VAL A 65 -29.52 -16.95 -11.79
C VAL A 65 -29.55 -18.33 -12.48
N PRO A 66 -28.97 -18.49 -13.69
CA PRO A 66 -28.84 -19.80 -14.35
C PRO A 66 -27.69 -20.64 -13.76
N PRO A 67 -27.79 -21.99 -13.77
CA PRO A 67 -26.72 -22.85 -13.27
C PRO A 67 -25.66 -23.22 -14.32
N THR A 68 -24.44 -23.35 -13.80
CA THR A 68 -23.37 -24.30 -14.16
C THR A 68 -22.69 -24.23 -15.53
N ALA A 69 -21.36 -24.05 -15.49
CA ALA A 69 -20.46 -24.68 -16.46
C ALA A 69 -19.22 -25.23 -15.73
N THR A 70 -19.13 -26.57 -15.73
CA THR A 70 -18.01 -27.38 -15.26
C THR A 70 -16.89 -27.35 -16.31
N SER A 71 -15.69 -26.90 -15.94
CA SER A 71 -14.51 -26.99 -16.81
C SER A 71 -13.90 -28.40 -16.75
N PRO A 72 -13.59 -29.05 -17.90
CA PRO A 72 -12.86 -30.31 -17.92
C PRO A 72 -11.34 -30.14 -17.76
N LEU A 73 -10.75 -31.13 -17.09
CA LEU A 73 -9.33 -31.35 -16.84
C LEU A 73 -8.55 -31.66 -18.13
N PRO A 74 -7.33 -31.14 -18.35
CA PRO A 74 -6.50 -31.57 -19.47
C PRO A 74 -5.85 -32.94 -19.24
N THR A 75 -5.87 -33.74 -20.31
CA THR A 75 -5.42 -35.14 -20.42
C THR A 75 -3.91 -35.27 -20.60
N ASP A 76 -3.31 -36.23 -19.87
CA ASP A 76 -1.95 -36.75 -20.04
C ASP A 76 -1.68 -37.22 -21.48
N THR A 77 -0.52 -36.88 -22.03
CA THR A 77 0.02 -37.55 -23.23
C THR A 77 1.52 -37.84 -23.04
N PRO A 78 1.97 -39.10 -23.24
CA PRO A 78 3.34 -39.53 -22.96
C PRO A 78 4.34 -39.28 -24.12
N LEU A 79 5.60 -39.36 -23.70
CA LEU A 79 6.90 -39.27 -24.38
C LEU A 79 7.03 -40.03 -25.72
N PRO A 80 8.02 -39.65 -26.55
CA PRO A 80 9.00 -40.68 -26.94
C PRO A 80 10.47 -40.31 -26.71
N THR A 81 11.19 -41.29 -26.18
CA THR A 81 12.65 -41.45 -26.10
C THR A 81 13.27 -41.54 -27.49
N ASN A 82 14.40 -40.85 -27.74
CA ASN A 82 15.65 -41.45 -28.25
C ASN A 82 16.79 -40.43 -28.41
N THR A 83 17.94 -40.84 -27.90
CA THR A 83 19.29 -40.22 -27.86
C THR A 83 20.02 -40.31 -29.20
N PRO A 84 21.01 -39.44 -29.51
CA PRO A 84 22.42 -39.88 -29.41
C PRO A 84 23.36 -38.86 -28.73
N LEU A 85 24.35 -39.39 -27.98
CA LEU A 85 25.45 -38.64 -27.36
C LEU A 85 26.41 -38.04 -28.41
N PRO A 86 27.01 -36.86 -28.17
CA PRO A 86 28.26 -36.45 -28.81
C PRO A 86 29.50 -37.04 -28.11
N PRO A 87 30.64 -37.14 -28.83
CA PRO A 87 31.83 -37.83 -28.36
C PRO A 87 32.57 -37.10 -27.23
N THR A 88 33.20 -37.92 -26.40
CA THR A 88 34.23 -37.61 -25.42
C THR A 88 35.37 -36.83 -26.06
N ASP A 89 35.51 -35.55 -25.71
CA ASP A 89 36.79 -34.86 -25.74
C ASP A 89 37.12 -34.42 -24.32
N THR A 90 38.08 -35.12 -23.73
CA THR A 90 38.70 -34.82 -22.46
C THR A 90 39.84 -33.81 -22.69
N PRO A 91 39.72 -32.54 -22.24
CA PRO A 91 40.90 -31.73 -22.00
C PRO A 91 41.43 -31.97 -20.58
N VAL A 92 42.61 -32.57 -20.54
CA VAL A 92 43.74 -32.43 -19.59
C VAL A 92 43.48 -31.65 -18.28
N PRO A 93 43.79 -32.20 -17.09
CA PRO A 93 43.82 -31.41 -15.86
C PRO A 93 45.01 -30.45 -15.88
N THR A 94 44.78 -29.19 -16.26
CA THR A 94 45.75 -28.14 -16.01
C THR A 94 45.68 -27.75 -14.54
N ASN A 95 46.55 -28.35 -13.72
CA ASN A 95 46.87 -27.87 -12.38
C ASN A 95 47.60 -26.51 -12.49
N THR A 96 46.85 -25.45 -12.77
CA THR A 96 47.31 -24.08 -12.53
C THR A 96 46.79 -23.65 -11.16
N PRO A 97 47.68 -23.32 -10.20
CA PRO A 97 47.23 -22.70 -8.96
C PRO A 97 46.52 -21.39 -9.29
N LEU A 98 45.22 -21.30 -8.99
CA LEU A 98 44.52 -20.02 -8.96
C LEU A 98 45.28 -19.09 -7.99
N PRO A 99 45.50 -17.80 -8.33
CA PRO A 99 45.91 -16.85 -7.32
C PRO A 99 44.84 -16.83 -6.22
N PRO A 100 45.20 -16.67 -4.93
CA PRO A 100 44.18 -16.49 -3.91
C PRO A 100 43.39 -15.23 -4.26
N THR A 101 42.15 -15.41 -4.72
CA THR A 101 41.19 -14.33 -4.84
C THR A 101 41.07 -13.77 -3.43
N LYS A 102 41.66 -12.60 -3.19
CA LYS A 102 41.40 -11.83 -1.98
C LYS A 102 39.88 -11.64 -1.95
N THR A 103 39.21 -12.35 -1.06
CA THR A 103 37.84 -12.11 -0.67
C THR A 103 37.78 -10.68 -0.15
N SER A 104 37.55 -9.74 -1.05
CA SER A 104 37.14 -8.39 -0.70
C SER A 104 35.80 -8.57 0.00
N PRO A 105 35.65 -8.16 1.27
CA PRO A 105 34.34 -8.15 1.89
C PRO A 105 33.48 -7.24 1.01
N SER A 106 32.48 -7.83 0.36
CA SER A 106 31.42 -7.08 -0.30
C SER A 106 30.94 -6.04 0.72
N PRO A 107 30.86 -4.74 0.37
CA PRO A 107 30.27 -3.78 1.28
C PRO A 107 28.86 -4.28 1.59
N THR A 108 28.64 -4.71 2.82
CA THR A 108 27.28 -4.88 3.34
C THR A 108 26.61 -3.53 3.09
N PRO A 109 25.53 -3.46 2.30
CA PRO A 109 24.82 -2.20 2.18
C PRO A 109 24.41 -1.82 3.61
N THR A 110 24.94 -0.70 4.10
CA THR A 110 24.44 -0.09 5.33
C THR A 110 22.98 0.21 5.06
N SER A 111 22.10 -0.62 5.61
CA SER A 111 20.66 -0.47 5.46
C SER A 111 20.30 0.90 6.03
N MET A 112 19.91 1.83 5.16
CA MET A 112 19.26 3.06 5.62
C MET A 112 18.00 2.64 6.39
N PRO A 113 17.69 3.30 7.52
CA PRO A 113 16.48 3.01 8.26
C PRO A 113 15.26 3.33 7.39
N PHE A 114 14.24 2.47 7.44
CA PHE A 114 12.95 2.80 6.85
C PHE A 114 12.32 3.93 7.65
N GLU A 115 11.92 5.01 6.97
CA GLU A 115 11.47 6.25 7.59
C GLU A 115 10.14 6.69 6.97
N LEU A 116 9.23 7.12 7.84
CA LEU A 116 7.90 7.63 7.50
C LEU A 116 7.79 9.08 7.97
N THR A 117 7.32 9.95 7.09
CA THR A 117 7.24 11.40 7.26
C THR A 117 5.88 11.91 6.81
N SER A 118 5.51 13.11 7.27
CA SER A 118 4.30 13.81 6.85
C SER A 118 4.65 15.22 6.42
N GLY A 119 4.07 15.67 5.31
CA GLY A 119 4.22 17.07 4.87
C GLY A 119 3.41 18.06 5.72
N ALA A 120 2.51 17.56 6.58
CA ALA A 120 1.61 18.39 7.39
C ALA A 120 2.12 18.66 8.81
N PHE A 121 2.96 17.78 9.36
CA PHE A 121 3.51 17.90 10.70
C PHE A 121 4.75 17.02 10.88
N GLU A 122 5.62 17.42 11.79
CA GLU A 122 6.78 16.64 12.20
C GLU A 122 6.42 15.60 13.27
N ALA A 123 7.28 14.59 13.45
CA ALA A 123 7.11 13.60 14.51
C ALA A 123 6.96 14.26 15.89
N GLU A 124 6.05 13.72 16.70
CA GLU A 124 5.74 14.21 18.06
C GLU A 124 5.24 15.67 18.14
N GLN A 125 4.97 16.31 17.00
CA GLN A 125 4.38 17.65 16.97
C GLN A 125 2.84 17.60 16.94
N PRO A 126 2.18 18.71 17.33
CA PRO A 126 0.73 18.78 17.27
C PRO A 126 0.20 18.56 15.86
N ILE A 127 -0.83 17.72 15.73
CA ILE A 127 -1.53 17.51 14.46
C ILE A 127 -2.36 18.76 14.12
N PRO A 128 -2.24 19.30 12.89
CA PRO A 128 -3.02 20.44 12.44
C PRO A 128 -4.53 20.17 12.50
N VAL A 129 -5.31 21.21 12.84
CA VAL A 129 -6.78 21.13 13.03
C VAL A 129 -7.50 20.53 11.83
N ARG A 130 -7.01 20.74 10.60
CA ARG A 130 -7.60 20.18 9.38
C ARG A 130 -7.67 18.65 9.37
N HIS A 131 -6.80 17.97 10.11
CA HIS A 131 -6.80 16.51 10.28
C HIS A 131 -7.59 16.05 11.50
N ALA A 132 -7.99 16.96 12.39
CA ALA A 132 -8.78 16.62 13.57
C ALA A 132 -10.27 16.41 13.22
N CYS A 133 -10.99 15.71 14.10
CA CYS A 133 -12.44 15.46 13.98
C CYS A 133 -13.23 16.78 13.80
N HIS A 134 -12.74 17.88 14.40
CA HIS A 134 -13.42 19.17 14.46
C HIS A 134 -13.05 20.10 13.30
N GLY A 135 -12.04 19.72 12.52
CA GLY A 135 -11.67 20.43 11.30
C GLY A 135 -12.29 19.77 10.08
N GLU A 136 -11.48 19.60 9.04
CA GLU A 136 -11.90 18.96 7.78
C GLU A 136 -11.87 17.43 7.86
N ASN A 137 -11.25 16.88 8.91
CA ASN A 137 -11.11 15.44 9.15
C ASN A 137 -10.46 14.70 7.96
N LEU A 138 -9.49 15.35 7.32
CA LEU A 138 -8.76 14.78 6.17
C LEU A 138 -7.58 13.94 6.65
N SER A 139 -7.34 12.80 6.00
CA SER A 139 -6.13 12.01 6.28
C SER A 139 -4.88 12.84 5.98
N PRO A 140 -3.82 12.77 6.81
CA PRO A 140 -2.60 13.52 6.55
C PRO A 140 -1.85 12.97 5.33
N PRO A 141 -1.12 13.83 4.59
CA PRO A 141 -0.22 13.37 3.55
C PRO A 141 0.95 12.62 4.20
N LEU A 142 1.24 11.41 3.74
CA LEU A 142 2.30 10.56 4.27
C LEU A 142 3.30 10.23 3.17
N ALA A 143 4.58 10.18 3.49
CA ALA A 143 5.64 9.78 2.57
C ALA A 143 6.70 8.96 3.29
N TRP A 144 7.24 7.94 2.62
CA TRP A 144 8.28 7.09 3.19
C TRP A 144 9.42 6.85 2.20
N ASN A 145 10.59 6.55 2.76
CA ASN A 145 11.80 6.28 1.98
C ASN A 145 11.82 4.84 1.43
N GLN A 146 13.00 4.40 0.96
CA GLN A 146 13.12 3.07 0.36
C GLN A 146 12.88 1.96 1.40
N PRO A 147 11.91 1.07 1.16
CA PRO A 147 11.66 -0.05 2.05
C PRO A 147 12.79 -1.07 1.98
N PRO A 148 12.92 -1.94 3.01
CA PRO A 148 13.85 -3.05 2.96
C PRO A 148 13.66 -3.93 1.72
N PRO A 149 14.73 -4.51 1.16
CA PRO A 149 14.62 -5.42 0.02
C PRO A 149 13.67 -6.60 0.32
N GLY A 150 12.85 -6.96 -0.67
CA GLY A 150 11.86 -8.04 -0.53
C GLY A 150 10.51 -7.62 0.03
N THR A 151 10.28 -6.32 0.26
CA THR A 151 8.95 -5.79 0.59
C THR A 151 8.00 -6.03 -0.58
N GLU A 152 6.86 -6.68 -0.31
CA GLU A 152 5.80 -6.99 -1.28
C GLU A 152 4.62 -6.02 -1.19
N SER A 153 4.30 -5.58 0.03
CA SER A 153 3.25 -4.60 0.28
C SER A 153 3.42 -3.92 1.63
N PHE A 154 2.68 -2.84 1.84
CA PHE A 154 2.61 -2.12 3.09
C PHE A 154 1.22 -2.18 3.74
N VAL A 155 1.23 -2.07 5.06
CA VAL A 155 0.04 -1.83 5.89
C VAL A 155 0.31 -0.60 6.74
N LEU A 156 -0.65 0.32 6.76
CA LEU A 156 -0.67 1.51 7.61
C LEU A 156 -1.70 1.32 8.73
N VAL A 157 -1.25 1.51 9.96
CA VAL A 157 -2.06 1.53 11.16
C VAL A 157 -1.78 2.85 11.88
N MET A 158 -2.82 3.63 12.13
CA MET A 158 -2.72 4.84 12.95
C MET A 158 -3.48 4.60 14.25
N GLU A 159 -2.74 4.56 15.35
CA GLU A 159 -3.24 4.19 16.67
C GLU A 159 -3.03 5.34 17.67
N ASP A 160 -3.98 5.51 18.58
CA ASP A 160 -3.86 6.40 19.73
C ASP A 160 -3.89 5.56 21.03
N PRO A 161 -2.72 5.28 21.64
CA PRO A 161 -2.62 4.59 22.92
C PRO A 161 -3.06 5.46 24.11
N ASP A 162 -3.07 6.79 23.98
CA ASP A 162 -3.49 7.68 25.06
C ASP A 162 -5.01 7.58 25.31
N ALA A 163 -5.76 7.15 24.28
CA ALA A 163 -7.17 6.84 24.36
C ALA A 163 -7.50 5.78 25.45
N VAL A 164 -6.55 4.87 25.76
CA VAL A 164 -6.72 3.84 26.80
C VAL A 164 -7.14 4.44 28.13
N GLY A 165 -6.61 5.61 28.48
CA GLY A 165 -6.89 6.28 29.76
C GLY A 165 -8.36 6.69 29.96
N VAL A 166 -9.17 6.71 28.90
CA VAL A 166 -10.54 7.23 28.94
C VAL A 166 -11.55 6.28 28.29
N VAL A 167 -11.20 5.62 27.18
CA VAL A 167 -12.09 4.64 26.52
C VAL A 167 -11.80 3.19 26.91
N GLY A 168 -10.64 2.92 27.51
CA GLY A 168 -10.25 1.60 28.01
C GLY A 168 -9.55 0.69 27.00
N PHE A 169 -9.24 1.16 25.79
CA PHE A 169 -8.51 0.44 24.75
C PHE A 169 -7.76 1.43 23.81
N VAL A 170 -6.81 0.91 23.02
CA VAL A 170 -6.07 1.70 22.00
C VAL A 170 -7.02 2.07 20.87
N TRP A 171 -7.04 3.33 20.46
CA TRP A 171 -7.98 3.80 19.46
C TRP A 171 -7.38 3.80 18.05
N ASP A 172 -7.94 3.00 17.16
CA ASP A 172 -7.51 2.95 15.75
C ASP A 172 -8.19 4.08 14.98
N HIS A 173 -7.40 5.04 14.51
CA HIS A 173 -7.84 6.15 13.67
C HIS A 173 -7.90 5.78 12.20
N TRP A 174 -7.01 4.91 11.73
CA TRP A 174 -6.95 4.53 10.32
C TRP A 174 -6.29 3.17 10.13
N LEU A 175 -6.90 2.34 9.27
CA LEU A 175 -6.35 1.08 8.80
C LEU A 175 -6.36 1.07 7.27
N LEU A 176 -5.19 0.92 6.66
CA LEU A 176 -5.03 0.80 5.20
C LEU A 176 -4.04 -0.34 4.91
N PHE A 177 -4.40 -1.26 4.02
CA PHE A 177 -3.61 -2.45 3.71
C PHE A 177 -3.60 -2.73 2.21
N ASN A 178 -2.74 -3.67 1.79
CA ASN A 178 -2.48 -3.98 0.37
C ASN A 178 -1.95 -2.77 -0.43
N VAL A 179 -1.21 -1.86 0.23
CA VAL A 179 -0.51 -0.78 -0.49
C VAL A 179 0.68 -1.41 -1.23
N ALA A 180 0.80 -1.16 -2.53
CA ALA A 180 1.85 -1.79 -3.35
C ALA A 180 3.27 -1.37 -2.93
N ALA A 181 4.25 -2.28 -3.07
CA ALA A 181 5.63 -2.08 -2.63
C ALA A 181 6.40 -0.96 -3.34
N ASP A 182 5.91 -0.45 -4.46
CA ASP A 182 6.47 0.66 -5.22
C ASP A 182 5.89 2.03 -4.83
N VAL A 183 4.76 2.06 -4.11
CA VAL A 183 4.16 3.29 -3.57
C VAL A 183 5.09 3.90 -2.52
N ARG A 184 5.28 5.22 -2.56
CA ARG A 184 6.15 5.98 -1.65
C ARG A 184 5.44 7.11 -0.92
N ALA A 185 4.19 7.39 -1.25
CA ALA A 185 3.41 8.43 -0.63
C ALA A 185 1.91 8.15 -0.70
N LEU A 186 1.19 8.69 0.28
CA LEU A 186 -0.26 8.79 0.31
C LEU A 186 -0.65 10.27 0.27
N SER A 187 -1.62 10.59 -0.56
CA SER A 187 -2.14 11.95 -0.64
C SER A 187 -2.94 12.30 0.60
N GLU A 188 -3.07 13.60 0.86
CA GLU A 188 -4.01 14.10 1.86
C GLU A 188 -5.46 13.77 1.45
N GLY A 189 -6.31 13.48 2.43
CA GLY A 189 -7.74 13.33 2.21
C GLY A 189 -8.13 12.13 1.34
N ILE A 190 -7.49 10.98 1.55
CA ILE A 190 -7.88 9.74 0.90
C ILE A 190 -9.36 9.45 1.20
N PRO A 191 -10.20 9.16 0.17
CA PRO A 191 -11.62 8.92 0.37
C PRO A 191 -11.84 7.67 1.21
N GLN A 192 -12.95 7.62 1.97
CA GLN A 192 -13.27 6.52 2.89
C GLN A 192 -13.87 5.27 2.20
N ASP A 193 -13.43 4.98 0.97
CA ASP A 193 -13.89 3.83 0.20
C ASP A 193 -13.20 2.53 0.68
N ALA A 194 -13.90 1.39 0.60
CA ALA A 194 -13.36 0.10 1.03
C ALA A 194 -12.14 -0.35 0.20
N GLU A 195 -12.12 0.03 -1.07
CA GLU A 195 -11.06 -0.25 -2.04
C GLU A 195 -10.78 1.03 -2.83
N LEU A 196 -9.50 1.36 -2.97
CA LEU A 196 -9.02 2.56 -3.64
C LEU A 196 -8.58 2.23 -5.07
N PRO A 197 -8.48 3.23 -5.97
CA PRO A 197 -8.10 3.01 -7.38
C PRO A 197 -6.73 2.36 -7.59
N ASP A 198 -5.85 2.43 -6.59
CA ASP A 198 -4.52 1.83 -6.59
C ASP A 198 -4.52 0.35 -6.10
N GLY A 199 -5.70 -0.21 -5.81
CA GLY A 199 -5.88 -1.57 -5.31
C GLY A 199 -5.64 -1.73 -3.80
N SER A 200 -5.28 -0.64 -3.10
CA SER A 200 -5.20 -0.65 -1.64
C SER A 200 -6.61 -0.67 -1.02
N ARG A 201 -6.71 -1.16 0.21
CA ARG A 201 -7.98 -1.43 0.88
C ARG A 201 -8.00 -0.83 2.28
N GLN A 202 -9.15 -0.29 2.67
CA GLN A 202 -9.32 0.32 3.99
C GLN A 202 -10.08 -0.60 4.93
N GLY A 203 -9.60 -0.66 6.17
CA GLY A 203 -10.22 -1.40 7.26
C GLY A 203 -11.24 -0.57 8.02
N GLN A 204 -12.05 -1.24 8.85
CA GLN A 204 -12.93 -0.57 9.79
C GLN A 204 -12.13 -0.11 11.00
N ASN A 205 -12.17 1.19 11.30
CA ASN A 205 -11.47 1.82 12.42
C ASN A 205 -12.31 1.78 13.71
N SER A 206 -11.79 2.33 14.82
CA SER A 206 -12.48 2.37 16.12
C SER A 206 -13.72 3.27 16.14
N PHE A 207 -13.93 4.11 15.13
CA PHE A 207 -15.17 4.85 14.91
C PHE A 207 -16.27 4.01 14.23
N ASN A 208 -15.99 2.73 13.92
CA ASN A 208 -16.86 1.86 13.14
C ASN A 208 -17.10 2.42 11.71
N GLN A 209 -16.09 3.10 11.17
CA GLN A 209 -16.06 3.70 9.83
C GLN A 209 -14.89 3.14 9.01
N LEU A 210 -14.97 3.26 7.69
CA LEU A 210 -13.84 2.97 6.81
C LEU A 210 -12.91 4.18 6.73
N GLY A 211 -11.62 3.91 6.59
CA GLY A 211 -10.61 4.93 6.36
C GLY A 211 -10.28 5.78 7.57
N TYR A 212 -9.79 7.00 7.33
CA TYR A 212 -9.28 7.89 8.36
C TYR A 212 -10.41 8.55 9.16
N GLY A 213 -10.28 8.55 10.48
CA GLY A 213 -11.01 9.42 11.39
C GLY A 213 -10.02 10.16 12.29
N GLY A 214 -10.12 11.49 12.37
CA GLY A 214 -9.21 12.34 13.12
C GLY A 214 -9.41 12.28 14.64
N PRO A 215 -8.42 12.76 15.41
CA PRO A 215 -8.51 12.95 16.87
C PRO A 215 -9.56 13.96 17.32
#